data_AF-A0A496Q728-F1
#
_entry.id   AF-A0A496Q728-F1
#
_cell.length_a   1.000
_cell.length_b   1.000
_cell.length_c   1.000
_cell.angle_alpha   90.00
_cell.angle_beta   90.00
_cell.angle_gamma   90.00
#
_symmetry.space_group_name_H-M   'P 1'
#
loop_
_entity.id
_entity.type
_entity.pdbx_description
1 polymer ?
#
loop_
_entity_poly.entity_id
_entity_poly.type
_entity_poly.pdbx_seq_one_letter_code
_entity_poly.pdbx_strand_id
1 'polypeptide(L)'
;MRWVQAIFDILSNPQFYKITLTASTPFIFASLGGVFSEITGVVNIALEGIMLMGAFTSIVFTFYFGSPWLGILAAIVVGLGMAWLHAWASIKWYGNQIVTGTALILLAQGVTGFLMEPIFGRPGQTDLIGKIEEIHIPVISDIPFIGKVIG
;
A
#
# COMPACT_ATOMS: atom_id res chain seq x y z
N MET A 1 -17.32 -15.61 31.82
CA MET A 1 -17.42 -15.59 30.34
C MET A 1 -16.45 -14.55 29.77
N ARG A 2 -15.13 -14.77 29.90
CA ARG A 2 -14.10 -13.75 29.60
C ARG A 2 -13.95 -13.43 28.11
N TRP A 3 -14.28 -14.37 27.23
CA TRP A 3 -14.11 -14.19 25.78
C TRP A 3 -15.20 -13.34 25.14
N VAL A 4 -16.46 -13.43 25.61
CA VAL A 4 -17.57 -12.59 25.11
C VAL A 4 -17.32 -11.11 25.45
N GLN A 5 -16.85 -10.86 26.67
CA GLN A 5 -16.46 -9.53 27.11
C GLN A 5 -15.32 -8.98 26.25
N ALA A 6 -14.27 -9.77 26.01
CA ALA A 6 -13.17 -9.37 25.14
C ALA A 6 -13.61 -9.00 23.70
N ILE A 7 -14.57 -9.74 23.12
CA ILE A 7 -15.12 -9.40 21.80
C ILE A 7 -15.86 -8.06 21.86
N PHE A 8 -16.69 -7.86 22.89
CA PHE A 8 -17.44 -6.62 23.06
C PHE A 8 -16.50 -5.41 23.31
N ASP A 9 -15.41 -5.63 24.04
CA ASP A 9 -14.39 -4.61 24.31
C ASP A 9 -13.64 -4.21 23.03
N ILE A 10 -13.35 -5.16 22.14
CA ILE A 10 -12.71 -4.86 20.84
C ILE A 10 -13.69 -4.11 19.93
N LEU A 11 -14.94 -4.58 19.82
CA LEU A 11 -15.94 -3.97 18.94
C LEU A 11 -16.40 -2.59 19.43
N SER A 12 -16.30 -2.29 20.72
CA SER A 12 -16.60 -0.96 21.25
C SER A 12 -15.42 0.02 21.16
N ASN A 13 -14.22 -0.46 20.77
CA ASN A 13 -13.02 0.36 20.72
C ASN A 13 -12.92 1.15 19.39
N PRO A 14 -12.90 2.50 19.42
CA PRO A 14 -12.76 3.31 18.20
C PRO A 14 -11.47 3.02 17.40
N GLN A 15 -10.38 2.64 18.08
CA GLN A 15 -9.10 2.37 17.44
C GLN A 15 -9.15 1.14 16.52
N PHE A 16 -10.01 0.16 16.86
CA PHE A 16 -10.25 -1.00 16.00
C PHE A 16 -10.74 -0.55 14.62
N TYR A 17 -11.69 0.39 14.59
CA TYR A 17 -12.21 0.94 13.34
C TYR A 17 -11.20 1.82 12.61
N LYS A 18 -10.44 2.67 13.33
CA LYS A 18 -9.40 3.52 12.71
C LYS A 18 -8.38 2.66 11.96
N ILE A 19 -7.82 1.64 12.62
CA ILE A 19 -6.86 0.72 12.00
C ILE A 19 -7.49 -0.04 10.83
N THR A 20 -8.74 -0.50 10.98
CA THR A 20 -9.46 -1.21 9.91
C THR A 20 -9.58 -0.34 8.66
N LEU A 21 -9.98 0.93 8.81
CA LEU A 21 -10.10 1.87 7.69
C LEU A 21 -8.75 2.17 7.06
N THR A 22 -7.73 2.51 7.85
CA THR A 22 -6.40 2.84 7.32
C THR A 22 -5.74 1.64 6.63
N ALA A 23 -5.89 0.43 7.17
CA ALA A 23 -5.32 -0.79 6.59
C ALA A 23 -6.07 -1.25 5.34
N SER A 24 -7.40 -1.14 5.30
CA SER A 24 -8.21 -1.57 4.14
C SER A 24 -8.13 -0.60 2.96
N THR A 25 -7.95 0.70 3.21
CA THR A 25 -7.88 1.75 2.17
C THR A 25 -6.95 1.39 1.00
N PRO A 26 -5.67 1.04 1.19
CA PRO A 26 -4.78 0.68 0.09
C PRO A 26 -5.26 -0.56 -0.67
N PHE A 27 -5.84 -1.55 0.01
CA PHE A 27 -6.39 -2.75 -0.65
C PHE A 27 -7.64 -2.43 -1.47
N ILE A 28 -8.50 -1.52 -1.01
CA ILE A 28 -9.67 -1.07 -1.78
C ILE A 28 -9.20 -0.42 -3.08
N PHE A 29 -8.23 0.50 -3.03
CA PHE A 29 -7.67 1.12 -4.23
C PHE A 29 -6.99 0.11 -5.16
N ALA A 30 -6.22 -0.82 -4.61
CA ALA A 30 -5.59 -1.88 -5.40
C ALA A 30 -6.64 -2.78 -6.08
N SER A 31 -7.69 -3.19 -5.36
CA SER A 31 -8.78 -3.99 -5.92
C SER A 31 -9.53 -3.26 -7.03
N LEU A 32 -9.76 -1.95 -6.88
CA LEU A 32 -10.40 -1.13 -7.91
C LEU A 32 -9.55 -1.09 -9.18
N GLY A 33 -8.23 -0.91 -9.04
CA GLY A 33 -7.29 -1.03 -10.16
C GLY A 33 -7.28 -2.41 -10.80
N GLY A 34 -7.38 -3.47 -9.98
CA GLY A 34 -7.53 -4.84 -10.44
C GLY A 34 -8.77 -5.07 -11.30
N VAL A 35 -9.92 -4.56 -10.85
CA VAL A 35 -11.19 -4.62 -11.60
C VAL A 35 -11.05 -3.93 -12.95
N PHE A 36 -10.45 -2.74 -13.01
CA PHE A 36 -10.20 -2.06 -14.29
C PHE A 36 -9.29 -2.88 -15.22
N SER A 37 -8.26 -3.52 -14.69
CA SER A 37 -7.37 -4.39 -15.47
C SER A 37 -8.14 -5.61 -16.02
N GLU A 38 -8.95 -6.25 -15.19
CA GLU A 38 -9.71 -7.45 -15.56
C GLU A 38 -10.75 -7.15 -16.65
N ILE A 39 -11.41 -5.98 -16.61
CA ILE A 39 -12.32 -5.53 -17.67
C ILE A 39 -11.62 -5.44 -19.03
N THR A 40 -10.31 -5.13 -19.05
CA THR A 40 -9.51 -5.10 -20.29
C THR A 40 -8.99 -6.47 -20.74
N GLY A 41 -9.34 -7.55 -20.03
CA GLY A 41 -8.91 -8.91 -20.32
C GLY A 41 -7.55 -9.30 -19.72
N VAL A 42 -6.99 -8.48 -18.83
CA VAL A 42 -5.71 -8.75 -18.16
C VAL A 42 -5.94 -8.82 -16.65
N VAL A 43 -5.93 -10.03 -16.10
CA VAL A 43 -5.96 -10.25 -14.66
C VAL A 43 -4.61 -9.80 -14.07
N ASN A 44 -4.67 -8.84 -13.15
CA ASN A 44 -3.47 -8.27 -12.54
C ASN A 44 -3.12 -8.97 -11.23
N ILE A 45 -2.46 -10.13 -11.33
CA ILE A 45 -1.94 -10.87 -10.17
C ILE A 45 -0.75 -10.12 -9.52
N ALA A 46 -0.11 -9.19 -10.24
CA ALA A 46 1.06 -8.46 -9.75
C ALA A 46 0.77 -7.37 -8.71
N LEU A 47 -0.49 -7.13 -8.34
CA LEU A 47 -0.90 -5.99 -7.50
C LEU A 47 -0.14 -5.91 -6.17
N GLU A 48 0.11 -7.03 -5.50
CA GLU A 48 0.88 -7.06 -4.26
C GLU A 48 2.31 -6.52 -4.47
N GLY A 49 2.96 -6.95 -5.56
CA GLY A 49 4.30 -6.47 -5.93
C GLY A 49 4.31 -4.99 -6.29
N ILE A 50 3.28 -4.52 -7.01
CA ILE A 50 3.12 -3.10 -7.37
C ILE A 50 2.95 -2.25 -6.11
N MET A 51 2.11 -2.68 -5.16
CA MET A 51 1.93 -2.00 -3.87
C MET A 51 3.24 -1.94 -3.09
N LEU A 52 3.96 -3.06 -3.00
CA LEU A 52 5.22 -3.16 -2.27
C LEU A 52 6.31 -2.27 -2.86
N MET A 53 6.51 -2.30 -4.18
CA MET A 53 7.45 -1.42 -4.87
C MET A 53 7.05 0.05 -4.80
N GLY A 54 5.76 0.36 -4.87
CA GLY A 54 5.25 1.72 -4.68
C GLY A 54 5.55 2.26 -3.28
N ALA A 55 5.26 1.47 -2.24
CA ALA A 55 5.56 1.83 -0.85
C ALA A 55 7.07 2.04 -0.64
N PHE A 56 7.90 1.11 -1.14
CA PHE A 56 9.35 1.22 -1.06
C PHE A 56 9.90 2.44 -1.82
N THR A 57 9.43 2.69 -3.04
CA THR A 57 9.89 3.85 -3.81
C THR A 57 9.48 5.15 -3.13
N SER A 58 8.26 5.22 -2.60
CA SER A 58 7.77 6.39 -1.87
C SER A 58 8.65 6.71 -0.65
N ILE A 59 8.99 5.70 0.16
CA ILE A 59 9.81 5.90 1.37
C ILE A 59 11.24 6.30 1.00
N VAL A 60 11.82 5.70 -0.05
CA VAL A 60 13.17 6.04 -0.54
C VAL A 60 13.25 7.49 -1.03
N PHE A 61 12.30 7.92 -1.87
CA PHE A 61 12.30 9.30 -2.36
C PHE A 61 11.99 10.30 -1.25
N THR A 62 11.08 9.97 -0.34
CA THR A 62 10.79 10.83 0.80
C THR A 62 12.01 10.97 1.71
N PHE A 63 12.80 9.91 1.89
CA PHE A 63 14.04 9.93 2.67
C PHE A 63 15.12 10.84 2.06
N TYR A 64 15.36 10.73 0.75
CA TYR A 64 16.40 11.53 0.10
C TYR A 64 16.00 12.99 -0.15
N PHE A 65 14.73 13.25 -0.48
CA PHE A 65 14.26 14.59 -0.87
C PHE A 65 13.50 15.33 0.24
N GLY A 66 13.15 14.65 1.34
CA GLY A 66 12.39 15.23 2.45
C GLY A 66 10.92 15.55 2.14
N SER A 67 10.43 15.23 0.93
CA SER A 67 9.06 15.56 0.48
C SER A 67 8.23 14.29 0.24
N PRO A 68 7.19 14.04 1.05
CA PRO A 68 6.29 12.90 0.87
C PRO A 68 5.55 12.91 -0.48
N TRP A 69 5.30 14.10 -1.01
CA TRP A 69 4.64 14.30 -2.30
C TRP A 69 5.51 13.82 -3.48
N LEU A 70 6.82 14.05 -3.40
CA LEU A 70 7.76 13.48 -4.38
C LEU A 70 7.82 11.96 -4.25
N GLY A 71 7.72 11.42 -3.03
CA GLY A 71 7.56 10.00 -2.78
C GLY A 71 6.35 9.39 -3.50
N ILE A 72 5.18 10.04 -3.38
CA ILE A 72 3.96 9.62 -4.09
C ILE A 72 4.16 9.63 -5.61
N LEU A 73 4.74 10.71 -6.15
CA LEU A 73 4.94 10.82 -7.59
C LEU A 73 5.88 9.71 -8.11
N ALA A 74 6.96 9.43 -7.40
CA ALA A 74 7.89 8.37 -7.74
C ALA A 74 7.22 6.97 -7.66
N ALA A 75 6.39 6.75 -6.63
CA ALA A 75 5.62 5.52 -6.49
C ALA A 75 4.62 5.30 -7.65
N ILE A 76 3.95 6.37 -8.11
CA ILE A 76 3.05 6.30 -9.28
C ILE A 76 3.84 5.88 -10.52
N VAL A 77 5.00 6.50 -10.79
CA VAL A 77 5.83 6.20 -11.96
C VAL A 77 6.30 4.74 -11.93
N VAL A 78 6.80 4.26 -10.79
CA VAL A 78 7.26 2.86 -10.64
C VAL A 78 6.09 1.89 -10.75
N GLY A 79 4.94 2.20 -10.15
CA GLY A 79 3.74 1.36 -10.23
C GLY A 79 3.22 1.23 -11.66
N LEU A 80 3.18 2.33 -12.41
CA LEU A 80 2.85 2.33 -13.84
C LEU A 80 3.85 1.51 -14.65
N GLY A 81 5.14 1.63 -14.34
CA GLY A 81 6.19 0.82 -14.98
C GLY A 81 6.00 -0.68 -14.75
N MET A 82 5.70 -1.09 -13.52
CA MET A 82 5.42 -2.50 -13.20
C MET A 82 4.15 -3.02 -13.87
N ALA A 83 3.07 -2.24 -13.83
CA ALA A 83 1.82 -2.60 -14.51
C ALA A 83 2.02 -2.72 -16.02
N TRP A 84 2.82 -1.81 -16.61
CA TRP A 84 3.20 -1.87 -18.02
C TRP A 84 4.02 -3.12 -18.34
N LEU A 85 4.99 -3.50 -17.51
CA LEU A 85 5.75 -4.74 -17.68
C LEU A 85 4.85 -5.98 -17.65
N HIS A 86 3.90 -6.03 -16.70
CA HIS A 86 2.93 -7.12 -16.61
C HIS A 86 2.07 -7.21 -17.87
N ALA A 87 1.51 -6.07 -18.29
CA ALA A 87 0.68 -5.99 -19.49
C ALA A 87 1.48 -6.32 -20.76
N TRP A 88 2.72 -5.84 -20.87
CA TRP A 88 3.59 -6.12 -22.00
C TRP A 88 3.90 -7.62 -22.11
N ALA A 89 4.29 -8.27 -21.01
CA ALA A 89 4.53 -9.72 -21.01
C ALA A 89 3.25 -10.53 -21.32
N SER A 90 2.11 -10.10 -20.77
CA SER A 90 0.83 -10.80 -20.93
C SER A 90 0.23 -10.64 -22.34
N ILE A 91 0.30 -9.43 -22.91
CA ILE A 91 -0.36 -9.09 -24.17
C ILE A 91 0.58 -9.35 -25.35
N LYS A 92 1.81 -8.83 -25.32
CA LYS A 92 2.73 -8.91 -26.47
C LYS A 92 3.27 -10.32 -26.67
N TRP A 93 3.54 -11.02 -25.57
CA TRP A 93 4.16 -12.34 -25.57
C TRP A 93 3.19 -13.47 -25.24
N TYR A 94 1.90 -13.17 -25.06
CA TYR A 94 0.89 -14.15 -24.65
C TYR A 94 1.31 -14.94 -23.39
N GLY A 95 2.04 -14.27 -22.50
CA GLY A 95 2.55 -14.87 -21.28
C GLY A 95 1.41 -15.26 -20.33
N ASN A 96 1.62 -16.33 -19.56
CA ASN A 96 0.69 -16.69 -18.50
C ASN A 96 0.70 -15.58 -17.42
N GLN A 97 -0.45 -14.91 -17.26
CA GLN A 97 -0.63 -13.77 -16.35
C GLN A 97 -0.36 -14.12 -14.89
N ILE A 98 -0.55 -15.38 -14.49
CA ILE A 98 -0.19 -15.85 -13.14
C ILE A 98 1.33 -15.87 -13.02
N VAL A 99 2.04 -16.44 -13.99
CA VAL A 99 3.50 -16.56 -13.96
C VAL A 99 4.17 -15.19 -14.00
N THR A 100 3.74 -14.30 -14.91
CA THR A 100 4.30 -12.94 -15.00
C THR A 100 3.99 -12.13 -13.74
N GLY A 101 2.77 -12.27 -13.20
CA GLY A 101 2.38 -11.59 -11.97
C GLY A 101 3.17 -12.06 -10.76
N THR A 102 3.31 -13.38 -10.57
CA THR A 102 4.14 -13.94 -9.50
C THR A 102 5.60 -13.56 -9.65
N ALA A 103 6.14 -13.53 -10.87
CA ALA A 103 7.51 -13.07 -11.10
C ALA A 103 7.71 -11.61 -10.66
N LEU A 104 6.75 -10.72 -10.91
CA LEU A 104 6.79 -9.34 -10.45
C LEU A 104 6.65 -9.20 -8.93
N ILE A 105 5.86 -10.05 -8.28
CA ILE A 105 5.79 -10.11 -6.81
C ILE A 105 7.16 -10.52 -6.23
N LEU A 106 7.77 -11.58 -6.76
CA LEU A 106 9.09 -12.05 -6.31
C LEU A 106 10.18 -11.00 -6.55
N LEU A 107 10.13 -10.32 -7.71
CA LEU A 107 11.01 -9.19 -8.00
C LEU A 107 10.85 -8.09 -6.94
N ALA A 108 9.60 -7.67 -6.67
CA ALA A 108 9.31 -6.64 -5.68
C ALA A 108 9.81 -7.03 -4.29
N GLN A 109 9.52 -8.25 -3.82
CA GLN A 109 9.98 -8.76 -2.53
C GLN A 109 11.51 -8.80 -2.45
N GLY A 110 12.18 -9.29 -3.50
CA GLY A 110 13.64 -9.35 -3.56
C GLY A 110 14.29 -7.96 -3.55
N VAL A 111 13.83 -7.06 -4.42
CA VAL A 111 14.38 -5.70 -4.54
C VAL A 111 14.16 -4.89 -3.28
N THR A 112 12.91 -4.84 -2.79
CA THR A 112 12.58 -4.05 -1.60
C THR A 112 13.20 -4.63 -0.33
N GLY A 113 13.22 -5.96 -0.19
CA GLY A 113 13.85 -6.62 0.96
C GLY A 113 15.36 -6.40 0.99
N PHE A 114 16.04 -6.57 -0.15
CA PHE A 114 17.49 -6.41 -0.25
C PHE A 114 17.94 -4.95 -0.05
N LEU A 115 17.21 -3.98 -0.63
CA LEU A 115 17.65 -2.59 -0.62
C LEU A 115 17.33 -1.84 0.69
N MET A 116 16.50 -2.40 1.57
CA MET A 116 16.19 -1.76 2.86
C MET A 116 17.44 -1.56 3.73
N GLU A 117 18.29 -2.59 3.85
CA GLU A 117 19.49 -2.53 4.69
C GLU A 117 20.56 -1.56 4.17
N PRO A 118 20.98 -1.56 2.89
CA PRO A 118 21.99 -0.62 2.41
C PRO A 118 21.50 0.84 2.34
N ILE A 119 20.18 1.08 2.23
CA ILE A 119 19.63 2.44 2.19
C ILE A 119 19.35 2.99 3.59
N PHE A 120 18.75 2.19 4.47
CA PHE A 120 18.25 2.64 5.77
C PHE A 120 19.02 2.08 6.98
N GLY A 121 19.98 1.19 6.76
CA GLY A 121 20.78 0.56 7.82
C GLY A 121 20.02 -0.44 8.68
N ARG A 122 18.77 -0.78 8.33
CA ARG A 122 17.95 -1.78 9.05
C ARG A 122 17.13 -2.62 8.05
N PRO A 123 16.98 -3.92 8.31
CA PRO A 123 16.13 -4.77 7.48
C PRO A 123 14.65 -4.44 7.72
N GLY A 124 13.92 -4.09 6.66
CA GLY A 124 12.46 -3.95 6.67
C GLY A 124 11.87 -2.78 7.47
N GLN A 125 12.70 -1.89 8.01
CA GLN A 125 12.25 -0.75 8.80
C GLN A 125 13.03 0.51 8.44
N THR A 126 12.37 1.65 8.55
CA THR A 126 12.97 2.97 8.39
C THR A 126 12.78 3.77 9.67
N ASP A 127 13.59 4.82 9.88
CA ASP A 127 13.28 5.82 10.89
C ASP A 127 12.01 6.61 10.51
N LEU A 128 11.49 7.39 11.45
CA LEU A 128 10.36 8.29 11.20
C LEU A 128 10.79 9.39 10.21
N ILE A 129 10.46 9.19 8.94
CA ILE A 129 10.67 10.18 7.89
C ILE A 129 9.40 11.03 7.67
N GLY A 130 9.52 12.06 6.84
CA GLY A 130 8.42 12.97 6.52
C GLY A 130 7.14 12.20 6.15
N LYS A 131 6.03 12.57 6.77
CA LYS A 131 4.70 12.06 6.47
C LYS A 131 3.82 13.19 5.95
N ILE A 132 2.80 12.83 5.17
CA ILE A 132 1.75 13.79 4.81
C ILE A 132 1.05 14.20 6.12
N GLU A 133 0.84 15.50 6.29
CA GLU A 133 0.15 16.02 7.47
C GLU A 133 -1.27 15.46 7.55
N GLU A 134 -1.65 15.00 8.74
CA GLU A 134 -3.00 14.49 8.98
C GLU A 134 -3.96 15.68 8.98
N ILE A 135 -4.89 15.68 8.02
CA ILE A 135 -5.90 16.73 7.90
C ILE A 135 -6.90 16.54 9.04
N HIS A 136 -6.82 17.41 10.04
CA HIS A 136 -7.78 17.45 11.13
C HIS A 136 -8.99 18.28 10.70
N ILE A 137 -10.19 17.69 10.78
CA ILE A 137 -11.45 18.38 10.48
C ILE A 137 -12.11 18.74 11.82
N PRO A 138 -12.04 20.02 12.26
CA PRO A 138 -12.42 20.40 13.63
C PRO A 138 -13.83 19.99 14.03
N VAL A 139 -14.78 20.00 13.08
CA VAL A 139 -16.19 19.65 13.31
C VAL A 139 -16.38 18.15 13.60
N ILE A 140 -15.50 17.28 13.10
CA ILE A 140 -15.61 15.82 13.20
C ILE A 140 -14.81 15.30 14.39
N SER A 141 -13.65 15.91 14.68
CA SER A 141 -12.75 15.48 15.77
C SER A 141 -13.41 15.55 17.15
N ASP A 142 -14.37 16.46 17.35
CA ASP A 142 -15.08 16.63 18.63
C ASP A 142 -16.22 15.62 18.85
N ILE A 143 -16.61 14.85 17.84
CA ILE A 143 -17.75 13.92 17.96
C ILE A 143 -17.32 12.67 18.76
N PRO A 144 -18.05 12.29 19.84
CA PRO A 144 -17.76 11.09 20.60
C PRO A 144 -17.77 9.85 19.69
N PHE A 145 -16.81 8.95 19.87
CA PHE A 145 -16.57 7.78 19.03
C PHE A 145 -16.10 8.11 17.60
N ILE A 146 -16.89 8.83 16.81
CA ILE A 146 -16.59 9.12 15.39
C ILE A 146 -15.29 9.92 15.22
N GLY A 147 -15.09 10.97 16.03
CA GLY A 147 -13.87 11.76 16.02
C GLY A 147 -12.62 10.93 16.33
N LYS A 148 -12.74 9.87 17.14
CA LYS A 148 -11.63 8.95 17.43
C LYS A 148 -11.34 7.97 16.28
N VAL A 149 -12.31 7.76 15.39
CA VAL A 149 -12.18 6.83 14.24
C VAL A 149 -11.62 7.56 13.02
N ILE A 150 -12.18 8.71 12.66
CA ILE A 150 -11.92 9.42 11.39
C ILE A 150 -11.44 10.86 11.57
N GLY A 151 -11.52 11.41 12.78
CA GLY A 151 -11.19 12.81 13.08
C GLY A 151 -9.77 13.03 13.55
#